data_AF-A0A2P2D8K2-F1
#
_entry.id   AF-A0A2P2D8K2-F1
#
_cell.length_a   1.000
_cell.length_b   1.000
_cell.length_c   1.000
_cell.angle_alpha   90.00
_cell.angle_beta   90.00
_cell.angle_gamma   90.00
#
_symmetry.space_group_name_H-M   'P 1'
#
loop_
_entity.id
_entity.type
_entity.pdbx_description
1 polymer ?
#
loop_
_entity_poly.entity_id
_entity_poly.type
_entity_poly.pdbx_seq_one_letter_code
_entity_poly.pdbx_strand_id
1 'polypeptide(L)'
;MSKHLFSLACITLSLFLVSCAPKKQEINAYDLKRVLERFAQNRIQTGLMADTKRPTPSDVQLFEEACDVYRLSVPEAKEMLKKENKALYESIYGNE
;
A
#
# COMPACT_ATOMS: atom_id res chain seq x y z
N MET A 1 36.64 27.87 -3.82
CA MET A 1 35.22 27.55 -4.12
C MET A 1 34.81 26.10 -3.79
N SER A 2 35.69 25.21 -3.33
CA SER A 2 35.36 23.79 -3.11
C SER A 2 34.59 23.46 -1.81
N LYS A 3 34.67 24.29 -0.77
CA LYS A 3 34.02 24.02 0.53
C LYS A 3 32.49 24.09 0.49
N HIS A 4 31.94 24.96 -0.37
CA HIS A 4 30.50 25.12 -0.54
C HIS A 4 29.87 23.97 -1.34
N LEU A 5 30.59 23.42 -2.32
CA LEU A 5 30.17 22.25 -3.09
C LEU A 5 30.08 20.98 -2.21
N PHE A 6 31.05 20.80 -1.30
CA PHE A 6 31.04 19.67 -0.37
C PHE A 6 29.89 19.77 0.64
N SER A 7 29.63 20.96 1.17
CA SER A 7 28.50 21.20 2.08
C SER A 7 27.15 20.96 1.38
N LEU A 8 27.00 21.42 0.13
CA LEU A 8 25.79 21.20 -0.67
C LEU A 8 25.57 19.71 -1.00
N ALA A 9 26.65 18.97 -1.26
CA ALA A 9 26.60 17.53 -1.47
C ALA A 9 26.19 16.77 -0.20
N CYS A 10 26.65 17.18 0.98
CA CYS A 10 26.24 16.57 2.25
C CYS A 10 24.76 16.86 2.58
N ILE A 11 24.27 18.08 2.31
CA ILE A 11 22.87 18.45 2.55
C ILE A 11 21.94 17.67 1.61
N THR A 12 22.29 17.58 0.33
CA THR A 12 21.51 16.79 -0.65
C THR A 12 21.51 15.30 -0.30
N LEU A 13 22.65 14.73 0.09
CA LEU A 13 22.72 13.34 0.55
C LEU A 13 21.87 13.08 1.80
N SER A 14 21.86 14.03 2.75
CA SER A 14 21.05 13.93 3.97
C SER A 14 19.55 13.98 3.67
N LEU A 15 19.13 14.78 2.69
CA LEU A 15 17.73 14.86 2.25
C LEU A 15 17.23 13.56 1.58
N PHE A 16 18.10 12.84 0.86
CA PHE A 16 17.74 11.55 0.28
C PHE A 16 17.51 10.46 1.33
N LEU A 17 18.25 10.48 2.44
CA LEU A 17 18.11 9.49 3.52
C LEU A 17 16.79 9.60 4.28
N VAL A 18 16.15 10.78 4.30
CA VAL A 18 14.87 10.99 4.99
C VAL A 18 13.65 10.60 4.13
N SER A 19 13.85 10.36 2.82
CA SER A 19 12.74 10.10 1.90
C SER A 19 12.22 8.65 1.95
N CYS A 20 12.94 7.73 2.61
CA CYS A 20 12.53 6.35 2.81
C CYS A 20 12.12 6.08 4.26
N ALA A 21 11.01 6.64 4.74
CA ALA A 21 10.42 6.13 5.98
C ALA A 21 9.90 4.69 5.72
N PRO A 22 10.32 3.69 6.52
CA PRO A 22 9.98 2.29 6.28
C PRO A 22 8.47 2.07 6.42
N LYS A 23 7.94 1.07 5.70
CA LYS A 23 6.57 0.60 5.91
C LYS A 23 6.42 0.06 7.33
N LYS A 24 5.25 0.27 7.94
CA LYS A 24 4.93 -0.27 9.25
C LYS A 24 4.91 -1.80 9.19
N GLN A 25 5.71 -2.44 10.06
CA GLN A 25 5.86 -3.91 10.19
C GLN A 25 5.00 -4.53 11.32
N GLU A 26 4.34 -3.72 12.13
CA GLU A 26 3.34 -4.22 13.07
C GLU A 26 1.99 -3.62 12.68
N ILE A 27 1.20 -4.43 12.00
CA ILE A 27 -0.18 -4.11 11.66
C ILE A 27 -1.05 -4.53 12.84
N ASN A 28 -1.97 -3.68 13.25
CA ASN A 28 -3.01 -4.02 14.22
C ASN A 28 -4.39 -4.04 13.57
N ALA A 29 -5.41 -4.46 14.32
CA ALA A 29 -6.78 -4.56 13.81
C ALA A 29 -7.33 -3.23 13.27
N TYR A 30 -6.92 -2.09 13.84
CA TYR A 30 -7.34 -0.78 13.36
C TYR A 30 -6.69 -0.44 12.01
N ASP A 31 -5.41 -0.75 11.83
CA ASP A 31 -4.72 -0.57 10.55
C ASP A 31 -5.37 -1.41 9.45
N LEU A 32 -5.64 -2.69 9.72
CA LEU A 32 -6.32 -3.57 8.77
C LEU A 32 -7.72 -3.05 8.43
N LYS A 33 -8.47 -2.54 9.42
CA LYS A 33 -9.79 -1.94 9.18
C LYS A 33 -9.70 -0.79 8.18
N ARG A 34 -8.71 0.11 8.32
CA ARG A 34 -8.52 1.24 7.38
C ARG A 34 -8.20 0.76 5.96
N VAL A 35 -7.34 -0.26 5.83
CA VAL A 35 -7.05 -0.89 4.53
C VAL A 35 -8.33 -1.43 3.90
N LEU A 36 -9.14 -2.17 4.67
CA LEU A 36 -10.37 -2.77 4.17
C LEU A 36 -11.43 -1.72 3.78
N GLU A 37 -11.56 -0.63 4.55
CA GLU A 37 -12.43 0.49 4.19
C GLU A 37 -12.01 1.12 2.86
N ARG A 38 -10.70 1.37 2.68
CA ARG A 38 -10.18 1.95 1.44
C ARG A 38 -10.30 1.00 0.26
N PHE A 39 -9.99 -0.28 0.46
CA PHE A 39 -10.18 -1.34 -0.53
C PHE A 39 -11.64 -1.41 -0.99
N ALA A 40 -12.61 -1.42 -0.06
CA ALA A 40 -14.03 -1.47 -0.39
C ALA A 40 -14.47 -0.24 -1.20
N GLN A 41 -14.04 0.96 -0.80
CA GLN A 41 -14.31 2.20 -1.53
C GLN A 41 -13.75 2.15 -2.96
N ASN A 42 -12.47 1.77 -3.10
CA ASN A 42 -11.82 1.68 -4.41
C ASN A 42 -12.48 0.61 -5.29
N ARG A 43 -12.86 -0.54 -4.73
CA ARG A 43 -13.54 -1.62 -5.46
C ARG A 43 -14.90 -1.17 -6.00
N ILE A 44 -15.68 -0.47 -5.18
CA ILE A 44 -16.97 0.11 -5.61
C ILE A 44 -16.73 1.16 -6.69
N GLN A 45 -15.79 2.08 -6.49
CA GLN A 45 -15.49 3.13 -7.46
C GLN A 45 -15.04 2.54 -8.80
N THR A 46 -14.16 1.55 -8.78
CA THR A 46 -13.70 0.82 -9.96
C THR A 46 -14.87 0.18 -10.72
N GLY A 47 -15.80 -0.45 -10.02
CA GLY A 47 -17.01 -1.01 -10.64
C GLY A 47 -17.91 0.07 -11.27
N LEU A 48 -18.04 1.23 -10.63
CA LEU A 48 -18.83 2.36 -11.14
C LEU A 48 -18.16 3.09 -12.33
N MET A 49 -16.83 3.11 -12.37
CA MET A 49 -16.03 3.80 -13.39
C MET A 49 -15.50 2.85 -14.46
N ALA A 50 -15.96 1.60 -14.50
CA ALA A 50 -15.49 0.59 -15.43
C ALA A 50 -15.69 1.07 -16.88
N ASP A 51 -14.59 1.19 -17.61
CA ASP A 51 -14.56 1.57 -19.01
C ASP A 51 -14.03 0.39 -19.83
N THR A 52 -14.78 -0.02 -20.85
CA THR A 52 -14.38 -1.06 -21.81
C THR A 52 -13.03 -0.80 -22.49
N LYS A 53 -12.54 0.45 -22.47
CA LYS A 53 -11.27 0.86 -23.08
C LYS A 53 -10.09 0.85 -22.12
N ARG A 54 -10.29 0.63 -20.82
CA ARG A 54 -9.21 0.65 -19.82
C ARG A 54 -9.23 -0.64 -18.99
N PRO A 55 -8.06 -1.23 -18.68
CA PRO A 55 -8.01 -2.38 -17.80
C PRO A 55 -8.53 -1.98 -16.41
N THR A 56 -9.40 -2.83 -15.88
CA THR A 56 -9.95 -2.70 -14.52
C THR A 56 -8.96 -3.35 -13.56
N PRO A 57 -8.51 -2.66 -12.50
CA PRO A 57 -7.59 -3.26 -11.53
C PRO A 57 -8.25 -4.46 -10.84
N SER A 58 -7.45 -5.50 -10.56
CA SER A 58 -7.92 -6.68 -9.84
C SER A 58 -8.10 -6.39 -8.35
N ASP A 59 -8.85 -7.25 -7.64
CA ASP A 59 -9.02 -7.14 -6.19
C ASP A 59 -7.65 -7.20 -5.46
N VAL A 60 -6.68 -7.96 -5.98
CA VAL A 60 -5.28 -7.97 -5.48
C VAL A 60 -4.65 -6.58 -5.58
N GLN A 61 -4.68 -5.97 -6.77
CA GLN A 61 -4.09 -4.65 -7.00
C GLN A 61 -4.74 -3.59 -6.11
N LEU A 62 -6.06 -3.63 -5.97
CA LEU A 62 -6.81 -2.69 -5.14
C LEU A 62 -6.47 -2.83 -3.65
N PHE A 63 -6.26 -4.05 -3.15
CA PHE A 63 -5.86 -4.28 -1.77
C PHE A 63 -4.43 -3.82 -1.51
N GLU A 64 -3.49 -4.15 -2.40
CA GLU A 64 -2.08 -3.74 -2.27
C GLU A 64 -1.91 -2.22 -2.34
N GLU A 65 -2.65 -1.55 -3.22
CA GLU A 65 -2.71 -0.09 -3.27
C GLU A 65 -3.23 0.51 -1.96
N ALA A 66 -4.27 -0.10 -1.36
CA ALA A 66 -4.78 0.35 -0.07
C ALA A 66 -3.74 0.18 1.06
N CYS A 67 -2.94 -0.88 1.05
CA CYS A 67 -1.79 -1.03 1.95
C CYS A 67 -0.75 0.07 1.72
N ASP A 68 -0.44 0.40 0.47
CA ASP A 68 0.55 1.42 0.11
C ASP A 68 0.15 2.83 0.58
N VAL A 69 -1.14 3.20 0.45
CA VAL A 69 -1.68 4.48 0.94
C VAL A 69 -1.40 4.68 2.43
N TYR A 70 -1.50 3.63 3.23
CA TYR A 70 -1.23 3.67 4.67
C TYR A 70 0.19 3.23 5.05
N ARG A 71 1.06 3.00 4.06
CA ARG A 71 2.45 2.55 4.23
C ARG A 71 2.57 1.30 5.09
N LEU A 72 1.66 0.33 4.87
CA LEU A 72 1.63 -0.92 5.61
C LEU A 72 2.32 -2.04 4.81
N SER A 73 2.91 -2.99 5.51
CA SER A 73 3.48 -4.20 4.94
C SER A 73 2.38 -5.09 4.31
N VAL A 74 2.41 -5.29 2.99
CA VAL A 74 1.46 -6.18 2.29
C VAL A 74 1.51 -7.62 2.84
N PRO A 75 2.69 -8.25 3.05
CA PRO A 75 2.75 -9.60 3.61
C PRO A 75 2.05 -9.73 4.97
N GLU A 76 2.26 -8.79 5.88
CA GLU A 76 1.63 -8.82 7.20
C GLU A 76 0.13 -8.51 7.12
N ALA A 77 -0.28 -7.62 6.21
CA ALA A 77 -1.69 -7.31 6.00
C ALA A 77 -2.43 -8.53 5.46
N LYS A 78 -1.80 -9.28 4.55
CA LYS A 78 -2.28 -10.56 4.03
C LYS A 78 -2.43 -11.60 5.14
N GLU A 79 -1.41 -11.79 5.97
CA GLU A 79 -1.45 -12.76 7.07
C GLU A 79 -2.52 -12.39 8.12
N MET A 80 -2.64 -11.10 8.47
CA MET A 80 -3.69 -10.65 9.37
C MET A 80 -5.07 -10.82 8.75
N LEU A 81 -5.25 -10.46 7.48
CA LEU A 81 -6.51 -10.66 6.76
C LEU A 81 -6.91 -12.14 6.73
N LYS A 82 -5.96 -13.04 6.45
CA LYS A 82 -6.17 -14.48 6.45
C LYS A 82 -6.63 -15.00 7.81
N LYS A 83 -6.07 -14.45 8.89
CA LYS A 83 -6.44 -14.80 10.26
C LYS A 83 -7.83 -14.27 10.65
N GLU A 84 -8.13 -13.01 10.33
CA GLU A 84 -9.37 -12.34 10.74
C GLU A 84 -10.57 -12.68 9.85
N ASN A 85 -10.33 -12.86 8.54
CA ASN A 85 -11.38 -13.17 7.56
C ASN A 85 -10.82 -13.97 6.38
N LYS A 86 -10.69 -15.28 6.59
CA LYS A 86 -10.20 -16.23 5.58
C LYS A 86 -11.00 -16.19 4.28
N ALA A 87 -12.33 -16.04 4.34
CA ALA A 87 -13.17 -16.01 3.15
C ALA A 87 -12.87 -14.79 2.26
N LEU A 88 -12.67 -13.62 2.88
CA LEU A 88 -12.27 -12.42 2.14
C LEU A 88 -10.85 -12.55 1.58
N TYR A 89 -9.92 -13.13 2.35
CA TYR A 89 -8.58 -13.45 1.86
C TYR A 89 -8.62 -14.32 0.60
N GLU A 90 -9.39 -15.41 0.62
CA GLU A 90 -9.55 -16.32 -0.52
C GLU A 90 -10.27 -15.64 -1.70
N SER A 91 -11.24 -14.75 -1.44
CA SER A 91 -11.87 -13.96 -2.50
C SER A 91 -10.89 -13.02 -3.22
N ILE A 92 -9.85 -12.54 -2.53
CA ILE A 92 -8.86 -11.61 -3.09
C ILE A 92 -7.71 -12.39 -3.74
N TYR A 93 -7.19 -13.44 -3.09
CA TYR A 93 -5.95 -14.13 -3.48
C TYR A 93 -6.12 -15.60 -3.90
N GLY A 94 -7.31 -16.18 -3.80
CA GLY A 94 -7.53 -17.63 -4.00
C GLY A 94 -7.55 -18.11 -5.45
N ASN A 95 -7.48 -17.19 -6.42
CA ASN A 95 -7.48 -17.49 -7.86
C ASN A 95 -6.09 -17.36 -8.50
N GLU A 96 -5.03 -17.32 -7.68
CA GLU A 96 -3.63 -17.30 -8.13
C GLU A 96 -3.09 -18.70 -8.47
#